data_AF-A0A941YCJ8-F1
#
_entry.id   AF-A0A941YCJ8-F1
#
_cell.length_a   1.000
_cell.length_b   1.000
_cell.length_c   1.000
_cell.angle_alpha   90.00
_cell.angle_beta   90.00
_cell.angle_gamma   90.00
#
_symmetry.space_group_name_H-M   'P 1'
#
loop_
_entity.id
_entity.type
_entity.pdbx_description
1 polymer ?
#
loop_
_entity_poly.entity_id
_entity_poly.type
_entity_poly.pdbx_seq_one_letter_code
_entity_poly.pdbx_strand_id
1 'polypeptide(L)'
;MSFGPRINRIHPSVVKQSQILRKRQGKGEPLAPEVQRAFSQFIGVWFKAHWAGCLLYMLSLAAGLYYIGTQLEWNLGPGFLLVWFIVGIVAQRTTLSTLTWDELEVLQPYLELSDLQLLYIDCHKVLIKANYLSPDQKEAWLKLLFDTLDEAAVLQELLSQMNDLVGREKSDEEARDLSRLYNLADTAIDPVTQKTYEESLRLARERIAQTEPLFVRKEQIKAHLELARQTLLASKSALTNLAIHGRDRSGSELDPLRENLEQLKGQSSELQLAVQELRQI
;
A
#
# COMPACT_ATOMS: atom_id res chain seq x y z
N MET A 1 -15.27 -9.41 -24.00
CA MET A 1 -15.22 -8.14 -23.24
C MET A 1 -13.76 -7.74 -23.12
N SER A 2 -13.32 -6.76 -23.92
CA SER A 2 -11.95 -6.26 -23.86
C SER A 2 -11.83 -5.38 -22.62
N PHE A 3 -11.01 -5.82 -21.65
CA PHE A 3 -10.61 -4.96 -20.54
C PHE A 3 -9.83 -3.79 -21.16
N GLY A 4 -10.33 -2.57 -21.00
CA GLY A 4 -9.63 -1.36 -21.44
C GLY A 4 -8.18 -1.33 -20.95
N PRO A 5 -7.32 -0.50 -21.58
CA PRO A 5 -5.88 -0.50 -21.33
C PRO A 5 -5.59 -0.40 -19.82
N ARG A 6 -4.84 -1.38 -19.29
CA ARG A 6 -4.45 -1.51 -17.87
C ARG A 6 -3.71 -0.27 -17.33
N ILE A 7 -3.28 0.61 -18.22
CA ILE A 7 -2.60 1.89 -17.97
C ILE A 7 -3.39 2.81 -17.03
N ASN A 8 -4.72 2.70 -16.95
CA ASN A 8 -5.51 3.54 -16.03
C ASN A 8 -5.77 2.90 -14.66
N ARG A 9 -5.19 1.74 -14.34
CA ARG A 9 -5.40 1.12 -13.02
C ARG A 9 -4.47 1.75 -11.98
N ILE A 10 -5.09 2.30 -10.94
CA ILE A 10 -4.40 2.74 -9.73
C ILE A 10 -4.04 1.51 -8.88
N HIS A 11 -2.90 1.58 -8.20
CA HIS A 11 -2.41 0.49 -7.36
C HIS A 11 -3.40 0.16 -6.22
N PRO A 12 -3.69 -1.13 -5.93
CA PRO A 12 -4.64 -1.51 -4.89
C PRO A 12 -4.34 -0.92 -3.51
N SER A 13 -3.07 -0.75 -3.15
CA SER A 13 -2.68 -0.15 -1.87
C SER A 13 -3.10 1.32 -1.74
N VAL A 14 -3.08 2.09 -2.84
CA VAL A 14 -3.58 3.48 -2.90
C VAL A 14 -5.11 3.50 -2.85
N VAL A 15 -5.77 2.58 -3.58
CA VAL A 15 -7.23 2.42 -3.55
C VAL A 15 -7.71 2.10 -2.13
N LYS A 16 -7.00 1.23 -1.40
CA LYS A 16 -7.31 0.87 -0.01
C LYS A 16 -7.34 2.09 0.90
N GLN A 17 -6.42 3.04 0.74
CA GLN A 17 -6.43 4.28 1.56
C GLN A 17 -7.67 5.13 1.30
N SER A 18 -8.08 5.26 0.03
CA SER A 18 -9.34 5.93 -0.31
C SER A 18 -10.54 5.22 0.33
N GLN A 19 -10.54 3.88 0.37
CA GLN A 19 -11.62 3.11 1.00
C GLN A 19 -11.64 3.29 2.53
N ILE A 20 -10.48 3.42 3.18
CA ILE A 20 -10.40 3.70 4.62
C ILE A 20 -11.03 5.05 4.92
N LEU A 21 -10.65 6.10 4.18
CA LEU A 21 -11.22 7.44 4.35
C LEU A 21 -12.74 7.44 4.16
N ARG A 22 -13.24 6.77 3.11
CA ARG A 22 -14.68 6.58 2.85
C ARG A 22 -15.40 5.85 3.99
N LYS A 23 -14.78 4.80 4.54
CA LYS A 23 -15.36 4.04 5.67
C LYS A 23 -15.47 4.91 6.93
N ARG A 24 -14.48 5.76 7.23
CA ARG A 24 -14.52 6.69 8.36
C ARG A 24 -15.69 7.67 8.23
N GLN A 25 -15.88 8.22 7.03
CA GLN A 25 -17.05 9.07 6.77
C GLN A 25 -18.38 8.33 6.90
N GLY A 26 -18.48 7.10 6.35
CA GLY A 26 -19.70 6.30 6.43
C GLY A 26 -20.09 5.92 7.87
N LYS A 27 -19.12 5.90 8.79
CA LYS A 27 -19.33 5.72 10.24
C LYS A 27 -19.73 7.00 10.97
N GLY A 28 -19.76 8.15 10.28
CA GLY A 28 -20.06 9.44 10.89
C GLY A 28 -18.93 9.98 11.78
N GLU A 29 -17.70 9.50 11.61
CA GLU A 29 -16.56 10.08 12.32
C GLU A 29 -16.39 11.56 11.93
N PRO A 30 -16.13 12.47 12.89
CA PRO A 30 -15.96 13.88 12.59
C PRO A 30 -14.71 14.07 11.70
N LEU A 31 -14.95 14.39 10.43
CA LEU A 31 -13.91 14.77 9.49
C LEU A 31 -13.72 16.29 9.47
N ALA A 32 -12.50 16.75 9.26
CA ALA A 32 -12.22 18.17 9.09
C ALA A 32 -13.08 18.76 7.94
N PRO A 33 -13.48 20.04 8.02
CA PRO A 33 -14.33 20.67 7.00
C PRO A 33 -13.74 20.61 5.58
N GLU A 34 -12.41 20.64 5.46
CA GLU A 34 -11.69 20.54 4.20
C GLU A 34 -11.85 19.16 3.56
N VAL A 35 -11.75 18.10 4.37
CA VAL A 35 -11.97 16.71 3.93
C VAL A 35 -13.41 16.52 3.46
N GLN A 36 -14.39 17.11 4.15
CA GLN A 36 -15.80 17.04 3.73
C GLN A 36 -16.04 17.73 2.38
N ARG A 37 -15.43 18.90 2.15
CA ARG A 37 -15.50 19.60 0.84
C ARG A 37 -14.83 18.80 -0.26
N ALA A 38 -13.67 18.21 0.01
CA ALA A 38 -13.00 17.34 -0.96
C ALA A 38 -13.87 16.11 -1.27
N PHE A 39 -14.58 15.57 -0.28
CA PHE A 39 -15.47 14.45 -0.49
C PHE A 39 -16.69 14.79 -1.33
N SER A 40 -17.30 15.97 -1.16
CA SER A 40 -18.41 16.41 -2.01
C SER A 40 -17.96 16.63 -3.46
N GLN A 41 -16.76 17.18 -3.67
CA GLN A 41 -16.14 17.28 -4.99
C GLN A 41 -15.88 15.90 -5.59
N PHE A 42 -15.33 14.98 -4.80
CA PHE A 42 -15.11 13.59 -5.19
C PHE A 42 -16.42 12.90 -5.62
N ILE A 43 -17.52 13.05 -4.86
CA ILE A 43 -18.84 12.50 -5.25
C ILE A 43 -19.29 13.07 -6.60
N GLY A 44 -19.07 14.37 -6.83
CA GLY A 44 -19.39 15.02 -8.10
C GLY A 44 -18.58 14.46 -9.27
N VAL A 45 -17.28 14.23 -9.09
CA VAL A 45 -16.39 13.61 -10.10
C VAL A 45 -16.80 12.17 -10.36
N TRP A 46 -17.03 11.39 -9.30
CA TRP A 46 -17.49 10.01 -9.39
C TRP A 46 -18.81 9.91 -10.17
N PHE A 47 -19.77 10.77 -9.86
CA PHE A 47 -21.04 10.79 -10.57
C PHE A 47 -20.82 11.12 -12.05
N LYS A 48 -20.01 12.13 -12.40
CA LYS A 48 -19.70 12.43 -13.80
C LYS A 48 -19.07 11.23 -14.54
N ALA A 49 -18.14 10.53 -13.91
CA ALA A 49 -17.44 9.40 -14.50
C ALA A 49 -18.35 8.16 -14.67
N HIS A 50 -19.28 7.93 -13.74
CA HIS A 50 -20.00 6.66 -13.65
C HIS A 50 -21.52 6.74 -13.87
N TRP A 51 -22.13 7.94 -13.92
CA TRP A 51 -23.60 8.06 -13.96
C TRP A 51 -24.22 7.42 -15.21
N ALA A 52 -23.55 7.50 -16.36
CA ALA A 52 -24.07 6.94 -17.60
C ALA A 52 -24.13 5.40 -17.53
N GLY A 53 -23.12 4.78 -16.91
CA GLY A 53 -23.11 3.34 -16.65
C GLY A 53 -24.17 2.93 -15.62
N CYS A 54 -24.32 3.72 -14.55
CA CYS A 54 -25.40 3.52 -13.59
C CYS A 54 -26.77 3.62 -14.27
N LEU A 55 -27.05 4.67 -15.05
CA LEU A 55 -28.32 4.82 -15.76
C LEU A 55 -28.62 3.67 -16.71
N LEU A 56 -27.64 3.22 -17.50
CA LEU A 56 -27.83 2.12 -18.43
C LEU A 56 -28.22 0.83 -17.68
N TYR A 57 -27.51 0.54 -16.58
CA TYR A 57 -27.81 -0.60 -15.73
C TYR A 57 -29.21 -0.49 -15.10
N MET A 58 -29.57 0.69 -14.60
CA MET A 58 -30.89 0.97 -14.04
C MET A 58 -32.01 0.82 -15.07
N LEU A 59 -31.82 1.31 -16.30
CA LEU A 59 -32.77 1.16 -17.40
C LEU A 59 -32.94 -0.32 -17.79
N SER A 60 -31.85 -1.09 -17.84
CA SER A 60 -31.91 -2.52 -18.16
C SER A 60 -32.67 -3.34 -17.11
N LEU A 61 -32.47 -3.02 -15.82
CA LEU A 61 -33.21 -3.64 -14.72
C LEU A 61 -34.66 -3.19 -14.65
N ALA A 62 -34.93 -1.91 -14.91
CA ALA A 62 -36.29 -1.39 -14.98
C ALA A 62 -37.09 -2.06 -16.10
N ALA A 63 -36.47 -2.25 -17.27
CA ALA A 63 -37.08 -2.98 -18.38
C ALA A 63 -37.33 -4.46 -18.03
N GLY A 64 -36.38 -5.13 -17.38
CA GLY A 64 -36.53 -6.51 -16.92
C GLY A 64 -37.64 -6.68 -15.87
N LEU A 65 -37.72 -5.78 -14.89
CA LEU A 65 -38.77 -5.79 -13.87
C LEU A 65 -40.14 -5.42 -14.45
N TYR A 66 -40.20 -4.48 -15.40
CA TYR A 66 -41.42 -4.16 -16.11
C TYR A 66 -41.95 -5.39 -16.84
N TYR A 67 -41.08 -6.08 -17.59
CA TYR A 67 -41.43 -7.33 -18.28
C TYR A 67 -41.97 -8.39 -17.31
N ILE A 68 -41.29 -8.63 -16.19
CA ILE A 68 -41.74 -9.59 -15.16
C ILE A 68 -43.06 -9.15 -14.51
N GLY A 69 -43.21 -7.86 -14.21
CA GLY A 69 -44.41 -7.29 -13.60
C GLY A 69 -45.65 -7.39 -14.49
N THR A 70 -45.49 -7.24 -15.81
CA THR A 70 -46.59 -7.48 -16.76
C THR A 70 -47.07 -8.93 -16.79
N GLN A 71 -46.23 -9.89 -16.38
CA GLN A 71 -46.58 -11.32 -16.34
C GLN A 71 -47.23 -11.76 -15.01
N LEU A 72 -47.08 -10.97 -13.94
CA LEU A 72 -47.43 -11.37 -12.56
C LEU A 72 -48.51 -10.50 -11.90
N GLU A 73 -49.12 -9.54 -12.62
CA GLU A 73 -50.13 -8.60 -12.12
C GLU A 73 -49.74 -7.88 -10.80
N TRP A 74 -48.43 -7.71 -10.57
CA TRP A 74 -47.93 -7.07 -9.35
C TRP A 74 -48.09 -5.55 -9.37
N ASN A 75 -48.48 -4.99 -8.22
CA ASN A 75 -48.47 -3.55 -8.01
C ASN A 75 -47.01 -3.06 -7.83
N LEU A 76 -46.36 -2.73 -8.95
CA LEU A 76 -44.92 -2.49 -9.09
C LEU A 76 -44.36 -1.29 -8.29
N GLY A 77 -45.20 -0.41 -7.73
CA GLY A 77 -44.77 0.88 -7.16
C GLY A 77 -43.70 0.77 -6.06
N PRO A 78 -43.95 0.07 -4.94
CA PRO A 78 -42.99 -0.03 -3.84
C PRO A 78 -41.81 -0.95 -4.13
N GLY A 79 -42.05 -2.07 -4.84
CA GLY A 79 -41.02 -3.05 -5.18
C GLY A 79 -39.97 -2.48 -6.14
N PHE A 80 -40.38 -1.64 -7.09
CA PHE A 80 -39.48 -0.97 -8.02
C PHE A 80 -38.50 -0.03 -7.31
N LEU A 81 -38.97 0.76 -6.35
CA LEU A 81 -38.12 1.67 -5.55
C LEU A 81 -37.10 0.91 -4.71
N LEU A 82 -37.49 -0.25 -4.16
CA LEU A 82 -36.61 -1.07 -3.33
C LEU A 82 -35.52 -1.73 -4.17
N VAL A 83 -35.84 -2.23 -5.37
CA VAL A 83 -34.82 -2.70 -6.33
C VAL A 83 -33.94 -1.55 -6.81
N TRP A 84 -34.51 -0.36 -7.07
CA TRP A 84 -33.75 0.86 -7.38
C TRP A 84 -32.70 1.16 -6.31
N PHE A 85 -33.09 1.07 -5.04
CA PHE A 85 -32.22 1.33 -3.90
C PHE A 85 -31.12 0.26 -3.77
N ILE A 86 -31.48 -1.03 -3.88
CA ILE A 86 -30.52 -2.14 -3.81
C ILE A 86 -29.50 -2.04 -4.96
N VAL A 87 -29.95 -1.75 -6.17
CA VAL A 87 -29.08 -1.63 -7.34
C VAL A 87 -28.16 -0.43 -7.21
N GLY A 88 -28.66 0.71 -6.71
CA GLY A 88 -27.84 1.86 -6.37
C GLY A 88 -26.73 1.49 -5.39
N ILE A 89 -27.06 0.76 -4.31
CA ILE A 89 -26.07 0.28 -3.33
C ILE A 89 -25.08 -0.70 -3.95
N VAL A 90 -25.53 -1.66 -4.76
CA VAL A 90 -24.66 -2.67 -5.38
C VAL A 90 -23.74 -2.02 -6.42
N ALA A 91 -24.26 -1.19 -7.31
CA ALA A 91 -23.50 -0.45 -8.32
C ALA A 91 -22.50 0.50 -7.65
N GLN A 92 -22.90 1.17 -6.56
CA GLN A 92 -21.99 1.93 -5.74
C GLN A 92 -20.90 1.02 -5.18
N ARG A 93 -21.22 -0.10 -4.53
CA ARG A 93 -20.21 -1.01 -3.96
C ARG A 93 -19.25 -1.61 -5.00
N THR A 94 -19.72 -1.99 -6.17
CA THR A 94 -18.87 -2.55 -7.23
C THR A 94 -17.98 -1.48 -7.86
N THR A 95 -18.54 -0.29 -8.14
CA THR A 95 -17.79 0.82 -8.73
C THR A 95 -16.82 1.49 -7.74
N LEU A 96 -17.11 1.43 -6.44
CA LEU A 96 -16.22 1.92 -5.37
C LEU A 96 -14.91 1.12 -5.27
N SER A 97 -14.80 -0.04 -5.94
CA SER A 97 -13.55 -0.81 -6.02
C SER A 97 -12.57 -0.25 -7.06
N THR A 98 -13.02 0.63 -7.94
CA THR A 98 -12.19 1.30 -8.94
C THR A 98 -12.08 2.78 -8.59
N LEU A 99 -10.86 3.26 -8.39
CA LEU A 99 -10.56 4.69 -8.23
C LEU A 99 -10.07 5.22 -9.58
N THR A 100 -10.65 6.33 -10.06
CA THR A 100 -10.15 7.00 -11.27
C THR A 100 -9.05 8.01 -10.92
N TRP A 101 -8.28 8.46 -11.92
CA TRP A 101 -7.21 9.45 -11.71
C TRP A 101 -7.73 10.81 -11.24
N ASP A 102 -8.85 11.25 -11.81
CA ASP A 102 -9.51 12.50 -11.42
C ASP A 102 -10.02 12.41 -9.98
N GLU A 103 -10.58 11.26 -9.59
CA GLU A 103 -10.98 10.98 -8.21
C GLU A 103 -9.80 10.96 -7.25
N LEU A 104 -8.69 10.35 -7.66
CA LEU A 104 -7.47 10.31 -6.86
C LEU A 104 -6.89 11.71 -6.67
N GLU A 105 -6.88 12.56 -7.70
CA GLU A 105 -6.31 13.91 -7.60
C GLU A 105 -7.04 14.79 -6.58
N VAL A 106 -8.37 14.67 -6.49
CA VAL A 106 -9.17 15.37 -5.48
C VAL A 106 -8.92 14.83 -4.07
N LEU A 107 -8.80 13.51 -3.93
CA LEU A 107 -8.63 12.86 -2.63
C LEU A 107 -7.18 12.87 -2.13
N GLN A 108 -6.19 12.89 -3.02
CA GLN A 108 -4.76 12.72 -2.72
C GLN A 108 -4.27 13.54 -1.53
N PRO A 109 -4.60 14.84 -1.37
CA PRO A 109 -4.11 15.64 -0.25
C PRO A 109 -4.61 15.16 1.13
N TYR A 110 -5.70 14.39 1.14
CA TYR A 110 -6.38 13.93 2.35
C TYR A 110 -6.21 12.43 2.58
N LEU A 111 -5.52 11.73 1.67
CA LEU A 111 -5.17 10.33 1.84
C LEU A 111 -3.88 10.24 2.67
N GLU A 112 -3.89 9.37 3.68
CA GLU A 112 -2.70 9.00 4.44
C GLU A 112 -1.83 8.04 3.59
N LEU A 113 -1.18 8.61 2.57
CA LEU A 113 -0.30 7.90 1.66
C LEU A 113 1.13 7.90 2.20
N SER A 114 1.82 6.78 2.04
CA SER A 114 3.26 6.72 2.31
C SER A 114 4.06 7.47 1.24
N ASP A 115 5.29 7.88 1.56
CA ASP A 115 6.18 8.55 0.61
C ASP A 115 6.37 7.74 -0.69
N LEU A 116 6.45 6.41 -0.58
CA LEU A 116 6.53 5.50 -1.72
C LEU A 116 5.28 5.51 -2.58
N GLN A 117 4.09 5.56 -1.96
CA GLN A 117 2.82 5.65 -2.68
C GLN A 117 2.68 7.00 -3.39
N LEU A 118 3.08 8.10 -2.75
CA LEU A 118 3.11 9.42 -3.37
C LEU A 118 4.07 9.45 -4.57
N LEU A 119 5.25 8.88 -4.41
CA LEU A 119 6.25 8.81 -5.47
C LEU A 119 5.79 7.93 -6.65
N TYR A 120 5.12 6.81 -6.37
CA TYR A 120 4.46 6.00 -7.38
C TYR A 120 3.40 6.81 -8.15
N ILE A 121 2.53 7.53 -7.45
CA ILE A 121 1.50 8.39 -8.06
C ILE A 121 2.13 9.42 -8.98
N ASP A 122 3.20 10.07 -8.54
CA ASP A 122 3.94 11.05 -9.33
C ASP A 122 4.53 10.43 -10.61
N CYS A 123 5.20 9.27 -10.49
CA CYS A 123 5.74 8.55 -11.65
C CYS A 123 4.64 8.20 -12.66
N HIS A 124 3.51 7.70 -12.13
CA HIS A 124 2.38 7.29 -12.95
C HIS A 124 1.75 8.49 -13.67
N LYS A 125 1.59 9.63 -13.00
CA LYS A 125 1.11 10.88 -13.63
C LYS A 125 2.00 11.31 -14.79
N VAL A 126 3.32 11.23 -14.63
CA VAL A 126 4.27 11.52 -15.73
C VAL A 126 4.09 10.51 -16.87
N LEU A 127 3.96 9.23 -16.55
CA LEU A 127 3.80 8.14 -17.52
C LEU A 127 2.53 8.26 -18.37
N ILE A 128 1.39 8.64 -17.77
CA ILE A 128 0.13 8.84 -18.49
C ILE A 128 0.28 9.97 -19.50
N LYS A 129 0.89 11.08 -19.09
CA LYS A 129 1.12 12.28 -19.91
C LYS A 129 2.22 12.10 -20.97
N ALA A 130 3.01 11.01 -20.89
CA ALA A 130 4.11 10.73 -21.79
C ALA A 130 3.63 10.29 -23.20
N ASN A 131 3.28 11.23 -24.08
CA ASN A 131 2.82 10.91 -25.45
C ASN A 131 3.94 10.35 -26.36
N TYR A 132 5.19 10.45 -25.94
CA TYR A 132 6.37 9.96 -26.67
C TYR A 132 6.63 8.46 -26.46
N LEU A 133 6.03 7.80 -25.46
CA LEU A 133 6.18 6.37 -25.25
C LEU A 133 5.15 5.57 -26.03
N SER A 134 5.56 4.42 -26.59
CA SER A 134 4.60 3.47 -27.16
C SER A 134 3.70 2.87 -26.06
N PRO A 135 2.52 2.34 -26.40
CA PRO A 135 1.67 1.65 -25.42
C PRO A 135 2.40 0.53 -24.67
N ASP A 136 3.21 -0.26 -25.38
CA ASP A 136 3.98 -1.36 -24.79
C ASP A 136 5.06 -0.85 -23.81
N GLN A 137 5.73 0.25 -24.14
CA GLN A 137 6.67 0.90 -23.23
C GLN A 137 5.96 1.42 -21.98
N LYS A 138 4.78 2.04 -22.14
CA LYS A 138 3.97 2.49 -21.00
C LYS A 138 3.55 1.33 -20.12
N GLU A 139 3.12 0.21 -20.70
CA GLU A 139 2.77 -0.97 -19.93
C GLU A 139 3.98 -1.56 -19.18
N ALA A 140 5.16 -1.60 -19.81
CA ALA A 140 6.38 -2.06 -19.15
C ALA A 140 6.79 -1.18 -17.96
N TRP A 141 6.77 0.14 -18.12
CA TRP A 141 7.02 1.10 -17.05
C TRP A 141 5.98 0.99 -15.93
N LEU A 142 4.70 0.89 -16.30
CA LEU A 142 3.61 0.72 -15.36
C LEU A 142 3.81 -0.55 -14.51
N LYS A 143 4.13 -1.66 -15.16
CA LYS A 143 4.38 -2.93 -14.48
C LYS A 143 5.56 -2.83 -13.52
N LEU A 144 6.66 -2.20 -13.93
CA LEU A 144 7.82 -1.97 -13.08
C LEU A 144 7.46 -1.16 -11.82
N LEU A 145 6.69 -0.08 -11.99
CA LEU A 145 6.23 0.77 -10.88
C LEU A 145 5.28 0.01 -9.94
N PHE A 146 4.37 -0.80 -10.50
CA PHE A 146 3.48 -1.67 -9.73
C PHE A 146 4.26 -2.68 -8.89
N ASP A 147 5.11 -3.46 -9.55
CA ASP A 147 5.90 -4.51 -8.90
C ASP A 147 6.81 -3.93 -7.80
N THR A 148 7.38 -2.74 -8.01
CA THR A 148 8.22 -2.06 -7.01
C THR A 148 7.39 -1.65 -5.78
N LEU A 149 6.17 -1.17 -5.98
CA LEU A 149 5.30 -0.76 -4.88
C LEU A 149 4.70 -1.96 -4.13
N ASP A 150 4.39 -3.05 -4.83
CA ASP A 150 3.99 -4.33 -4.23
C ASP A 150 5.11 -4.88 -3.35
N GLU A 151 6.35 -4.89 -3.85
CA GLU A 151 7.51 -5.35 -3.09
C GLU A 151 7.76 -4.48 -1.84
N ALA A 152 7.63 -3.16 -1.97
CA ALA A 152 7.75 -2.29 -0.83
C ALA A 152 6.64 -2.50 0.21
N ALA A 153 5.41 -2.83 -0.22
CA ALA A 153 4.31 -3.13 0.70
C ALA A 153 4.58 -4.42 1.50
N VAL A 154 5.12 -5.44 0.84
CA VAL A 154 5.59 -6.68 1.48
C VAL A 154 6.67 -6.39 2.52
N LEU A 155 7.71 -5.63 2.15
CA LEU A 155 8.78 -5.26 3.07
C LEU A 155 8.27 -4.42 4.26
N GLN A 156 7.30 -3.53 4.05
CA GLN A 156 6.67 -2.78 5.14
C GLN A 156 5.90 -3.70 6.10
N GLU A 157 5.21 -4.72 5.57
CA GLU A 157 4.55 -5.70 6.40
C GLU A 157 5.56 -6.50 7.22
N LEU A 158 6.63 -7.01 6.59
CA LEU A 158 7.71 -7.70 7.30
C LEU A 158 8.33 -6.81 8.38
N LEU A 159 8.57 -5.53 8.10
CA LEU A 159 9.08 -4.59 9.08
C LEU A 159 8.13 -4.41 10.28
N SER A 160 6.82 -4.33 10.02
CA SER A 160 5.80 -4.29 11.08
C SER A 160 5.86 -5.55 11.93
N GLN A 161 5.89 -6.72 11.30
CA GLN A 161 5.98 -8.00 11.99
C GLN A 161 7.27 -8.12 12.82
N MET A 162 8.40 -7.65 12.29
CA MET A 162 9.66 -7.60 13.02
C MET A 162 9.62 -6.64 14.20
N ASN A 163 8.97 -5.48 14.07
CA ASN A 163 8.80 -4.54 15.18
C ASN A 163 7.94 -5.14 16.30
N ASP A 164 6.96 -5.96 15.97
CA ASP A 164 6.14 -6.67 16.95
C ASP A 164 6.93 -7.78 17.66
N LEU A 165 7.82 -8.48 16.95
CA LEU A 165 8.68 -9.53 17.51
C LEU A 165 9.80 -8.98 18.41
N VAL A 166 10.49 -7.92 17.97
CA VAL A 166 11.63 -7.33 18.69
C VAL A 166 11.16 -6.45 19.87
N GLY A 167 9.92 -5.96 19.82
CA GLY A 167 9.45 -4.90 20.71
C GLY A 167 10.10 -3.55 20.35
N ARG A 168 9.35 -2.45 20.48
CA ARG A 168 9.75 -1.14 19.96
C ARG A 168 10.94 -0.47 20.70
N GLU A 169 11.28 -0.92 21.91
CA GLU A 169 12.24 -0.22 22.81
C GLU A 169 13.28 -1.13 23.49
N LYS A 170 13.25 -2.45 23.26
CA LYS A 170 14.01 -3.39 24.11
C LYS A 170 15.53 -3.32 23.95
N SER A 171 16.06 -2.98 22.77
CA SER A 171 17.52 -3.09 22.52
C SER A 171 18.37 -2.14 23.38
N ASP A 172 17.97 -0.88 23.53
CA ASP A 172 18.73 0.11 24.31
C ASP A 172 18.56 -0.11 25.81
N GLU A 173 17.40 -0.61 26.22
CA GLU A 173 17.10 -0.96 27.60
C GLU A 173 17.84 -2.23 28.02
N GLU A 174 17.91 -3.24 27.15
CA GLU A 174 18.66 -4.48 27.35
C GLU A 174 20.17 -4.23 27.44
N ALA A 175 20.73 -3.33 26.63
CA ALA A 175 22.15 -2.95 26.71
C ALA A 175 22.50 -2.21 28.02
N ARG A 176 21.60 -1.36 28.51
CA ARG A 176 21.75 -0.67 29.81
C ARG A 176 21.62 -1.64 30.97
N ASP A 177 20.68 -2.58 30.91
CA ASP A 177 20.52 -3.62 31.92
C ASP A 177 21.73 -4.56 31.96
N LEU A 178 22.34 -4.88 30.82
CA LEU A 178 23.59 -5.64 30.75
C LEU A 178 24.73 -4.92 31.48
N SER A 179 24.90 -3.63 31.21
CA SER A 179 25.93 -2.80 31.86
C SER A 179 25.70 -2.69 33.37
N ARG A 180 24.43 -2.55 33.79
CA ARG A 180 24.04 -2.52 35.20
C ARG A 180 24.33 -3.86 35.89
N LEU A 181 23.93 -4.99 35.29
CA LEU A 181 24.16 -6.32 35.84
C LEU A 181 25.65 -6.65 35.93
N TYR A 182 26.46 -6.20 34.96
CA TYR A 182 27.92 -6.35 35.00
C TYR A 182 28.52 -5.61 36.19
N ASN A 183 28.14 -4.34 36.39
CA ASN A 183 28.61 -3.56 37.54
C ASN A 183 28.15 -4.15 38.89
N LEU A 184 26.94 -4.70 38.96
CA LEU A 184 26.43 -5.35 40.17
C LEU A 184 27.14 -6.67 40.47
N ALA A 185 27.50 -7.45 39.45
CA ALA A 185 28.29 -8.67 39.62
C ALA A 185 29.72 -8.37 40.10
N ASP A 186 30.35 -7.31 39.56
CA ASP A 186 31.73 -6.91 39.89
C ASP A 186 31.85 -6.30 41.29
N THR A 187 30.81 -5.62 41.78
CA THR A 187 30.80 -4.95 43.09
C THR A 187 30.17 -5.78 44.22
N ALA A 188 29.62 -6.97 43.92
CA ALA A 188 29.01 -7.83 44.93
C ALA A 188 30.06 -8.50 45.83
N ILE A 189 29.99 -8.24 47.14
CA ILE A 189 30.90 -8.81 48.15
C ILE A 189 30.42 -10.19 48.62
N ASP A 190 29.11 -10.43 48.58
CA ASP A 190 28.51 -11.71 48.99
C ASP A 190 28.57 -12.76 47.85
N PRO A 191 29.17 -13.95 48.07
CA PRO A 191 29.33 -14.97 47.04
C PRO A 191 28.02 -15.49 46.43
N VAL A 192 26.93 -15.50 47.20
CA VAL A 192 25.61 -15.97 46.72
C VAL A 192 24.98 -14.92 45.81
N THR A 193 25.08 -13.65 46.21
CA THR A 193 24.62 -12.51 45.41
C THR A 193 25.43 -12.39 44.10
N GLN A 194 26.76 -12.56 44.16
CA GLN A 194 27.64 -12.54 42.99
C GLN A 194 27.22 -13.61 41.96
N LYS A 195 27.06 -14.88 42.39
CA LYS A 195 26.58 -15.96 41.51
C LYS A 195 25.20 -15.68 40.90
N THR A 196 24.31 -15.04 41.66
CA THR A 196 22.97 -14.68 41.17
C THR A 196 23.05 -13.62 40.07
N TYR A 197 23.93 -12.63 40.20
CA TYR A 197 24.16 -11.64 39.16
C TYR A 197 24.89 -12.22 37.95
N GLU A 198 25.86 -13.12 38.13
CA GLU A 198 26.52 -13.83 37.04
C GLU A 198 25.53 -14.67 36.21
N GLU A 199 24.63 -15.40 36.87
CA GLU A 199 23.59 -16.17 36.19
C GLU A 199 22.57 -15.26 35.47
N SER A 200 22.18 -14.15 36.11
CA SER A 200 21.32 -13.14 35.47
C SER A 200 22.00 -12.51 34.26
N LEU A 201 23.31 -12.28 34.33
CA LEU A 201 24.12 -11.74 33.23
C LEU A 201 24.30 -12.75 32.10
N ARG A 202 24.45 -14.05 32.41
CA ARG A 202 24.44 -15.14 31.42
C ARG A 202 23.12 -15.15 30.66
N LEU A 203 21.99 -15.13 31.37
CA LEU A 203 20.65 -15.10 30.78
C LEU A 203 20.41 -13.83 29.95
N ALA A 204 20.91 -12.67 30.40
CA ALA A 204 20.82 -11.42 29.64
C ALA A 204 21.64 -11.47 28.34
N ARG A 205 22.86 -12.03 28.39
CA ARG A 205 23.70 -12.25 27.19
C ARG A 205 23.04 -13.23 26.21
N GLU A 206 22.44 -14.31 26.70
CA GLU A 206 21.71 -15.26 25.86
C GLU A 206 20.51 -14.61 25.17
N ARG A 207 19.75 -13.76 25.87
CA ARG A 207 18.64 -13.01 25.25
C ARG A 207 19.13 -12.04 24.17
N ILE A 208 20.21 -11.31 24.41
CA ILE A 208 20.77 -10.38 23.42
C ILE A 208 21.33 -11.12 22.21
N ALA A 209 22.00 -12.24 22.42
CA ALA A 209 22.47 -13.10 21.32
C ALA A 209 21.31 -13.65 20.47
N GLN A 210 20.13 -13.84 21.07
CA GLN A 210 18.91 -14.26 20.35
C GLN A 210 18.24 -13.10 19.61
N THR A 211 18.36 -11.85 20.09
CA THR A 211 17.73 -10.67 19.47
C THR A 211 18.61 -9.95 18.44
N GLU A 212 19.93 -10.07 18.52
CA GLU A 212 20.88 -9.45 17.58
C GLU A 212 20.63 -9.82 16.09
N PRO A 213 20.37 -11.10 15.73
CA PRO A 213 20.00 -11.45 14.35
C PRO A 213 18.71 -10.78 13.87
N LEU A 214 17.76 -10.52 14.78
CA LEU A 214 16.51 -9.82 14.46
C LEU A 214 16.79 -8.35 14.13
N PHE A 215 17.69 -7.70 14.88
CA PHE A 215 18.05 -6.31 14.61
C PHE A 215 18.71 -6.16 13.24
N VAL A 216 19.66 -7.05 12.90
CA VAL A 216 20.32 -7.05 11.59
C VAL A 216 19.30 -7.20 10.46
N ARG A 217 18.36 -8.15 10.58
CA ARG A 217 17.30 -8.36 9.57
C ARG A 217 16.36 -7.16 9.46
N LYS A 218 16.04 -6.50 10.57
CA LYS A 218 15.25 -5.27 10.58
C LYS A 218 15.94 -4.14 9.81
N GLU A 219 17.24 -3.94 10.03
CA GLU A 219 18.02 -2.92 9.30
C GLU A 219 18.15 -3.27 7.82
N GLN A 220 18.30 -4.56 7.48
CA GLN A 220 18.25 -5.01 6.08
C GLN A 220 16.91 -4.65 5.42
N ILE A 221 15.77 -4.97 6.05
CA ILE A 221 14.45 -4.60 5.51
C ILE A 221 14.34 -3.09 5.28
N LYS A 222 14.81 -2.26 6.21
CA LYS A 222 14.84 -0.80 6.03
C LYS A 222 15.71 -0.37 4.84
N ALA A 223 16.88 -0.98 4.66
CA ALA A 223 17.74 -0.72 3.53
C ALA A 223 17.07 -1.09 2.19
N HIS A 224 16.34 -2.21 2.12
CA HIS A 224 15.60 -2.58 0.92
C HIS A 224 14.40 -1.66 0.65
N LEU A 225 13.71 -1.17 1.68
CA LEU A 225 12.68 -0.14 1.52
C LEU A 225 13.26 1.16 0.94
N GLU A 226 14.45 1.56 1.38
CA GLU A 226 15.15 2.70 0.83
C GLU A 226 15.58 2.46 -0.63
N LEU A 227 16.04 1.26 -0.97
CA LEU A 227 16.34 0.88 -2.35
C LEU A 227 15.09 0.94 -3.25
N ALA A 228 13.93 0.50 -2.77
CA ALA A 228 12.66 0.64 -3.48
C ALA A 228 12.30 2.13 -3.70
N ARG A 229 12.54 2.99 -2.69
CA ARG A 229 12.36 4.44 -2.80
C ARG A 229 13.26 5.04 -3.88
N GLN A 230 14.54 4.67 -3.88
CA GLN A 230 15.51 5.13 -4.87
C GLN A 230 15.17 4.65 -6.28
N THR A 231 14.66 3.42 -6.42
CA THR A 231 14.21 2.86 -7.71
C THR A 231 13.04 3.67 -8.28
N LEU A 232 12.07 4.04 -7.45
CA LEU A 232 10.97 4.91 -7.86
C LEU A 232 11.45 6.33 -8.19
N LEU A 233 12.41 6.89 -7.44
CA LEU A 233 12.98 8.21 -7.74
C LEU A 233 13.74 8.21 -9.07
N ALA A 234 14.53 7.18 -9.31
CA ALA A 234 15.25 6.98 -10.55
C ALA A 234 14.26 6.80 -11.72
N SER A 235 13.16 6.07 -11.52
CA SER A 235 12.07 5.95 -12.49
C SER A 235 11.43 7.30 -12.81
N LYS A 236 11.15 8.13 -11.79
CA LYS A 236 10.63 9.49 -11.98
C LYS A 236 11.61 10.33 -12.81
N SER A 237 12.90 10.26 -12.48
CA SER A 237 13.94 11.02 -13.18
C SER A 237 14.07 10.59 -14.63
N ALA A 238 14.15 9.28 -14.90
CA ALA A 238 14.17 8.70 -16.24
C ALA A 238 12.95 9.14 -17.07
N LEU A 239 11.74 8.96 -16.54
CA LEU A 239 10.51 9.36 -17.22
C LEU A 239 10.48 10.87 -17.52
N THR A 240 10.94 11.70 -16.58
CA THR A 240 11.02 13.16 -16.75
C THR A 240 12.07 13.54 -17.80
N ASN A 241 13.24 12.88 -17.78
CA ASN A 241 14.31 13.12 -18.74
C ASN A 241 13.88 12.75 -20.15
N LEU A 242 13.16 11.63 -20.33
CA LEU A 242 12.57 11.24 -21.60
C LEU A 242 11.50 12.25 -22.07
N ALA A 243 10.75 12.86 -21.15
CA ALA A 243 9.80 13.91 -21.49
C ALA A 243 10.49 15.16 -22.06
N ILE A 244 11.69 15.48 -21.56
CA ILE A 244 12.47 16.65 -21.98
C ILE A 244 13.27 16.37 -23.27
N HIS A 245 13.90 15.20 -23.38
CA HIS A 245 14.90 14.92 -24.43
C HIS A 245 14.37 14.03 -25.57
N GLY A 246 13.16 13.50 -25.48
CA GLY A 246 12.53 12.72 -26.56
C GLY A 246 12.99 11.27 -26.67
N ARG A 247 12.61 10.62 -27.77
CA ARG A 247 12.51 9.14 -27.92
C ARG A 247 13.84 8.40 -28.06
N ASP A 248 14.91 9.09 -28.43
CA ASP A 248 16.17 8.49 -28.91
C ASP A 248 16.95 7.68 -27.85
N ARG A 249 16.52 7.67 -26.57
CA ARG A 249 17.16 6.93 -25.47
C ARG A 249 16.25 5.96 -24.71
N SER A 250 14.98 5.82 -25.12
CA SER A 250 13.93 5.18 -24.31
C SER A 250 14.10 3.68 -24.01
N GLY A 251 14.99 2.96 -24.70
CA GLY A 251 15.21 1.53 -24.48
C GLY A 251 16.16 1.21 -23.31
N SER A 252 17.23 1.99 -23.15
CA SER A 252 18.33 1.68 -22.21
C SER A 252 18.04 2.06 -20.76
N GLU A 253 17.06 2.92 -20.50
CA GLU A 253 16.80 3.45 -19.15
C GLU A 253 16.01 2.48 -18.26
N LEU A 254 15.31 1.50 -18.86
CA LEU A 254 14.52 0.50 -18.13
C LEU A 254 15.37 -0.62 -17.53
N ASP A 255 16.45 -1.01 -18.21
CA ASP A 255 17.28 -2.15 -17.82
C ASP A 255 17.89 -2.01 -16.42
N PRO A 256 18.53 -0.88 -16.04
CA PRO A 256 19.07 -0.73 -14.68
C PRO A 256 17.97 -0.73 -13.60
N LEU A 257 16.76 -0.27 -13.94
CA LEU A 257 15.64 -0.28 -12.99
C LEU A 257 15.03 -1.67 -12.83
N ARG A 258 15.02 -2.47 -13.90
CA ARG A 258 14.64 -3.88 -13.84
C ARG A 258 15.62 -4.69 -13.01
N GLU A 259 16.92 -4.46 -13.20
CA GLU A 259 17.97 -5.10 -12.40
C GLU A 259 17.79 -4.78 -10.90
N ASN A 260 17.57 -3.51 -10.54
CA ASN A 260 17.28 -3.11 -9.16
C ASN A 260 16.02 -3.79 -8.60
N LEU A 261 14.96 -3.92 -9.41
CA LEU A 261 13.74 -4.62 -9.00
C LEU A 261 13.96 -6.12 -8.82
N GLU A 262 14.72 -6.77 -9.71
CA GLU A 262 15.05 -8.19 -9.59
C GLU A 262 15.89 -8.46 -8.35
N GLN A 263 16.87 -7.58 -8.07
CA GLN A 263 17.63 -7.62 -6.83
C GLN A 263 16.73 -7.45 -5.60
N LEU A 264 15.80 -6.49 -5.61
CA LEU A 264 14.83 -6.29 -4.54
C LEU A 264 13.96 -7.52 -4.31
N LYS A 265 13.42 -8.12 -5.37
CA LYS A 265 12.57 -9.33 -5.29
C LYS A 265 13.35 -10.53 -4.72
N GLY A 266 14.57 -10.76 -5.20
CA GLY A 266 15.42 -11.84 -4.72
C GLY A 266 15.71 -11.70 -3.22
N GLN A 267 16.13 -10.51 -2.81
CA GLN A 267 16.49 -10.23 -1.41
C GLN A 267 15.26 -10.23 -0.47
N SER A 268 14.10 -9.75 -0.94
CA SER A 268 12.87 -9.80 -0.16
C SER A 268 12.38 -11.22 0.07
N SER A 269 12.47 -12.10 -0.94
CA SER A 269 12.11 -13.52 -0.77
C SER A 269 12.98 -14.20 0.28
N GLU A 270 14.28 -13.90 0.32
CA GLU A 270 15.18 -14.43 1.36
C GLU A 270 14.79 -13.91 2.75
N LEU A 271 14.46 -12.63 2.86
CA LEU A 271 14.01 -12.01 4.11
C LEU A 271 12.66 -12.55 4.60
N GLN A 272 11.72 -12.84 3.69
CA GLN A 272 10.45 -13.48 4.03
C GLN A 272 10.67 -14.84 4.68
N LEU A 273 11.49 -15.70 4.05
CA LEU A 273 11.81 -17.02 4.58
C LEU A 273 12.49 -16.89 5.96
N ALA A 274 13.45 -15.98 6.06
CA ALA A 274 14.12 -15.64 7.30
C ALA A 274 13.14 -15.22 8.41
N VAL A 275 12.23 -14.28 8.16
CA VAL A 275 11.24 -13.83 9.15
C VAL A 275 10.25 -14.95 9.51
N GLN A 276 9.90 -15.82 8.55
CA GLN A 276 9.02 -16.96 8.79
C GLN A 276 9.69 -18.01 9.70
N GLU A 277 10.96 -18.34 9.48
CA GLU A 277 11.73 -19.23 10.35
C GLU A 277 11.77 -18.71 11.80
N LEU A 278 11.98 -17.40 11.97
CA LEU A 278 12.02 -16.77 13.29
C LEU A 278 10.69 -16.81 14.05
N ARG A 279 9.57 -16.93 13.33
CA ARG A 279 8.24 -17.09 13.96
C ARG A 279 7.96 -18.50 14.45
N GLN A 280 8.74 -19.48 14.01
CA GLN A 280 8.56 -20.89 14.36
C GLN A 280 9.42 -21.32 15.56
N ILE A 281 10.30 -20.44 16.04
CA ILE A 281 11.14 -20.60 17.23
C ILE A 281 10.39 -20.02 18.43
#